data_AF-A0A962A9L1-F1
#
_entry.id   AF-A0A962A9L1-F1
#
_cell.length_a   1.000
_cell.length_b   1.000
_cell.length_c   1.000
_cell.angle_alpha   90.00
_cell.angle_beta   90.00
_cell.angle_gamma   90.00
#
_symmetry.space_group_name_H-M   'P 1'
#
loop_
_entity.id
_entity.type
_entity.pdbx_description
1 polymer ?
#
loop_
_entity_poly.entity_id
_entity_poly.type
_entity_poly.pdbx_seq_one_letter_code
_entity_poly.pdbx_strand_id
1 'polypeptide(L)' 'MANFKRRRPKSARAGCLLCKPYKRQGACLEHRDKFSDLRRRKAADEAIRTYRCDAIVR' A
#
# COMPACT_ATOMS: atom_id res chain seq x y z
N MET A 1 -8.88 10.10 12.39
CA MET A 1 -10.15 9.48 12.84
C MET A 1 -9.89 8.15 13.55
N ALA A 2 -10.16 8.07 14.85
CA ALA A 2 -10.22 6.81 15.58
C ALA A 2 -11.50 6.04 15.22
N ASN A 3 -11.45 4.72 15.08
CA ASN A 3 -12.66 3.92 14.89
C ASN A 3 -13.50 3.96 16.18
N PHE A 4 -14.72 4.50 16.12
CA PHE A 4 -15.65 4.63 17.26
C PHE A 4 -15.76 3.34 18.08
N LYS A 5 -15.90 2.19 17.40
CA LYS A 5 -16.07 0.88 18.04
C LYS A 5 -14.82 0.35 18.76
N ARG A 6 -13.62 0.80 18.38
CA ARG A 6 -12.37 0.16 18.85
C ARG A 6 -11.38 1.11 19.52
N ARG A 7 -11.72 2.40 19.66
CA ARG A 7 -10.91 3.43 20.34
C ARG A 7 -9.43 3.50 19.91
N ARG A 8 -9.09 2.92 18.76
CA ARG A 8 -7.72 2.87 18.21
C ARG A 8 -7.74 3.26 16.73
N PRO A 9 -6.66 3.86 16.21
CA PRO A 9 -6.52 4.11 14.78
C PRO A 9 -6.57 2.81 13.99
N LYS A 10 -7.21 2.83 12.81
CA LYS A 10 -7.32 1.63 11.96
C LYS A 10 -5.94 1.09 11.54
N SER A 11 -4.99 1.99 11.31
CA SER A 11 -3.60 1.66 10.97
C SER A 11 -2.96 0.71 11.99
N ALA A 12 -3.32 0.80 13.27
CA ALA A 12 -2.79 -0.08 14.32
C ALA A 12 -3.22 -1.56 14.16
N ARG A 13 -4.40 -1.84 13.59
CA ARG A 13 -4.88 -3.23 13.36
C ARG A 13 -4.59 -3.70 11.94
N ALA A 14 -4.87 -2.84 10.96
CA ALA A 14 -4.78 -3.23 9.55
C ALA A 14 -3.32 -3.27 9.06
N GLY A 15 -2.40 -2.64 9.79
CA GLY A 15 -1.08 -2.23 9.31
C GLY A 15 -1.14 -0.87 8.64
N CYS A 16 0.02 -0.36 8.20
CA CYS A 16 0.10 0.91 7.47
C CYS A 16 -0.88 0.91 6.29
N LEU A 17 -1.78 1.89 6.26
CA LEU A 17 -2.81 1.99 5.22
C LEU A 17 -2.23 2.48 3.88
N LEU A 18 -1.02 3.04 3.87
CA LEU A 18 -0.27 3.28 2.64
C LEU A 18 0.30 1.98 2.08
N CYS A 19 0.75 1.06 2.95
CA CYS A 19 1.22 -0.27 2.56
C CYS A 19 0.08 -1.26 2.29
N LYS A 20 -1.13 -0.98 2.76
CA LYS A 20 -2.35 -1.80 2.55
C LYS A 20 -3.52 -0.89 2.15
N PRO A 21 -3.43 -0.24 0.97
CA PRO A 21 -4.42 0.75 0.53
C PRO A 21 -5.81 0.14 0.34
N TYR A 22 -5.90 -1.13 -0.03
CA TYR A 22 -7.15 -1.90 -0.09
C TYR A 22 -7.90 -2.00 1.26
N LYS A 23 -7.24 -1.70 2.39
CA LYS A 23 -7.87 -1.62 3.73
C LYS A 23 -8.22 -0.19 4.14
N ARG A 24 -7.98 0.84 3.33
CA ARG A 24 -8.26 2.24 3.65
C ARG A 24 -9.78 2.48 3.68
N GLN A 25 -10.31 2.89 4.83
CA GLN A 25 -11.72 3.31 4.96
C GLN A 25 -11.89 4.74 4.43
N GLY A 26 -13.04 5.04 3.81
CA GLY A 26 -13.36 6.37 3.29
C GLY A 26 -12.75 6.74 1.94
N ALA A 27 -11.93 5.86 1.34
CA ALA A 27 -11.58 6.01 -0.08
C ALA A 27 -12.81 5.67 -0.92
N CYS A 28 -13.11 6.52 -1.91
CA CYS A 28 -14.10 6.26 -2.95
C CYS A 28 -13.81 4.88 -3.57
N LEU A 29 -14.84 4.13 -3.94
CA LEU A 29 -14.68 2.79 -4.49
C LEU A 29 -13.76 2.79 -5.73
N GLU A 30 -13.80 3.85 -6.52
CA GLU A 30 -12.92 4.07 -7.67
C GLU A 30 -11.45 4.29 -7.30
N HIS A 31 -11.18 4.82 -6.10
CA HIS A 31 -9.84 5.06 -5.58
C HIS A 31 -9.38 3.97 -4.60
N ARG A 32 -10.16 2.90 -4.44
CA ARG A 32 -9.74 1.74 -3.66
C ARG A 32 -8.93 0.81 -4.54
N ASP A 33 -7.61 0.87 -4.35
CA ASP A 33 -6.71 -0.13 -4.90
C ASP A 33 -7.19 -1.53 -4.54
N LYS A 34 -7.27 -2.43 -5.53
CA LYS A 34 -7.60 -3.83 -5.29
C LYS A 34 -6.38 -4.52 -4.68
N PHE A 35 -6.60 -5.65 -4.01
CA PHE A 35 -5.51 -6.45 -3.48
C PHE A 35 -4.52 -6.89 -4.59
N SER A 36 -5.02 -7.15 -5.80
CA SER A 36 -4.23 -7.44 -7.00
C SER A 36 -3.27 -6.31 -7.38
N ASP A 37 -3.64 -5.06 -7.16
CA ASP A 37 -2.82 -3.90 -7.52
C ASP A 37 -1.60 -3.77 -6.61
N LEU A 38 -1.69 -4.28 -5.38
CA LEU A 38 -0.54 -4.37 -4.48
C LEU A 38 0.55 -5.29 -5.04
N ARG A 39 0.17 -6.43 -5.64
CA ARG A 39 1.13 -7.35 -6.27
C ARG A 39 1.81 -6.67 -7.46
N ARG A 40 1.06 -5.96 -8.28
CA ARG A 40 1.60 -5.20 -9.42
C ARG A 40 2.57 -4.11 -8.98
N ARG A 41 2.23 -3.33 -7.94
CA ARG A 41 3.11 -2.31 -7.38
C ARG A 41 4.42 -2.89 -6.84
N LYS A 42 4.35 -3.99 -6.10
CA LYS A 42 5.56 -4.68 -5.62
C LYS A 42 6.48 -5.13 -6.75
N ALA A 43 5.92 -5.72 -7.79
CA ALA A 43 6.71 -6.14 -8.96
C ALA A 43 7.34 -4.93 -9.69
N ALA A 44 6.60 -3.83 -9.82
CA ALA A 44 7.12 -2.59 -10.40
C ALA A 44 8.25 -1.98 -9.55
N ASP A 45 8.07 -1.93 -8.22
CA ASP A 45 9.11 -1.44 -7.29
C ASP A 45 10.38 -2.29 -7.37
N GLU A 46 10.23 -3.61 -7.49
CA GLU A 46 11.35 -4.54 -7.65
C GLU A 46 12.08 -4.30 -8.98
N ALA A 47 11.35 -4.16 -10.09
CA ALA A 47 11.93 -3.83 -11.40
C ALA A 47 12.66 -2.48 -11.42
N ILE A 48 12.12 -1.45 -10.74
CA ILE A 48 12.78 -0.15 -10.60
C ILE A 48 14.07 -0.31 -9.78
N ARG A 49 14.03 -1.12 -8.72
CA ARG A 49 15.20 -1.35 -7.86
C ARG A 49 16.30 -2.09 -8.61
N THR A 50 15.97 -3.13 -9.38
CA THR A 50 16.95 -3.84 -10.21
C THR A 50 17.54 -2.92 -11.27
N TYR A 51 16.70 -2.17 -12.00
CA TYR A 51 17.17 -1.19 -12.99
C TYR A 51 18.11 -0.15 -12.38
N ARG A 52 17.80 0.35 -11.18
CA ARG A 52 18.68 1.27 -10.46
C ARG A 52 20.00 0.63 -10.04
N CYS A 53 20.00 -0.61 -9.55
CA CYS A 53 21.24 -1.33 -9.26
C CYS A 53 22.08 -1.53 -10.53
N ASP A 54 21.46 -1.96 -11.62
CA ASP A 54 22.14 -2.20 -12.91
C ASP A 54 22.69 -0.90 -13.52
N ALA A 55 22.05 0.24 -13.25
CA ALA A 55 22.52 1.55 -13.68
C ALA A 55 23.64 2.13 -12.80
N ILE A 56 23.78 1.68 -11.56
CA ILE A 56 24.87 2.09 -10.64
C ILE A 56 26.13 1.24 -10.86
N VAL A 57 25.97 -0.02 -11.29
CA VAL A 57 27.09 -0.96 -11.51
C VAL A 57 27.70 -0.83 -12.92
N ARG A 58 27.05 -0.09 -13.84
CA ARG A 58 27.62 0.31 -15.14
C ARG A 58 28.39 1.61 -15.05
#